data_AF-A0A645AZ00-F1
#
_entry.id   AF-A0A645AZ00-F1
#
_cell.length_a   1.000
_cell.length_b   1.000
_cell.length_c   1.000
_cell.angle_alpha   90.00
_cell.angle_beta   90.00
_cell.angle_gamma   90.00
#
_symmetry.space_group_name_H-M   'P 1'
#
loop_
_entity.id
_entity.type
_entity.pdbx_description
1 polymer ?
#
loop_
_entity_poly.entity_id
_entity_poly.type
_entity_poly.pdbx_seq_one_letter_code
_entity_poly.pdbx_strand_id
1 'polypeptide(L)'
;MKKILVATALGIFAATSAFAQLDKAAADANEAAQHKVEEKKAENQAAKSGPVGKAVNKTKAKYHKAQSQHHAKKAKTEVKNAVQ
;
A
#
# COMPACT_ATOMS: atom_id res chain seq x y z
N MET A 1 16.98 31.53 26.71
CA MET A 1 17.08 30.05 26.72
C MET A 1 15.73 29.34 26.53
N LYS A 2 14.61 29.80 27.11
CA LYS A 2 13.28 29.16 26.93
C LYS A 2 12.76 29.09 25.47
N LYS A 3 13.15 30.03 24.60
CA LYS A 3 12.68 30.10 23.20
C LYS A 3 13.28 29.03 22.28
N ILE A 4 14.47 28.51 22.59
CA ILE A 4 15.16 27.51 21.76
C ILE A 4 14.53 26.12 21.98
N LEU A 5 14.16 25.80 23.22
CA LEU A 5 13.54 24.52 23.58
C LEU A 5 12.19 24.28 22.88
N VAL A 6 11.40 25.32 22.65
CA VAL A 6 10.09 25.21 21.98
C VAL A 6 10.24 24.95 20.48
N ALA A 7 11.24 25.55 19.83
CA ALA A 7 11.50 25.33 18.41
C ALA A 7 12.01 23.90 18.14
N THR A 8 12.82 23.34 19.03
CA THR A 8 13.30 21.95 18.90
C THR A 8 12.16 20.94 19.11
N ALA A 9 11.26 21.20 20.06
CA ALA A 9 10.11 20.33 20.31
C ALA A 9 9.15 20.26 19.12
N LEU A 10 8.88 21.39 18.45
CA LEU A 10 8.04 21.45 17.25
C LEU A 10 8.69 20.75 16.05
N GLY A 11 10.01 20.85 15.89
CA GLY A 11 10.76 20.14 14.84
C GLY A 11 10.71 18.62 15.02
N ILE A 12 10.80 18.14 16.28
CA ILE A 12 10.69 16.71 16.58
C ILE A 12 9.25 16.22 16.35
N PHE A 13 8.24 16.99 16.75
CA PHE A 13 6.83 16.61 16.57
C PHE A 13 6.44 16.52 15.08
N ALA A 14 6.86 17.50 14.26
CA ALA A 14 6.63 17.49 12.82
C ALA A 14 7.37 16.34 12.12
N ALA A 15 8.58 15.99 12.57
CA ALA A 15 9.31 14.84 12.06
C ALA A 15 8.60 13.52 12.42
N THR A 16 8.09 13.37 13.65
CA THR A 16 7.40 12.13 14.08
C THR A 16 6.14 11.81 13.29
N SER A 17 5.36 12.80 12.85
CA SER A 17 4.17 12.58 12.02
C SER A 17 4.50 12.13 10.60
N ALA A 18 5.59 12.63 10.02
CA ALA A 18 6.04 12.24 8.69
C ALA A 18 6.54 10.79 8.64
N PHE A 19 7.21 10.31 9.70
CA PHE A 19 7.65 8.91 9.80
C PHE A 19 6.47 7.94 9.86
N ALA A 20 5.42 8.24 10.62
CA ALA A 20 4.22 7.39 10.68
C ALA A 20 3.50 7.28 9.32
N GLN A 21 3.48 8.35 8.53
CA GLN A 21 2.91 8.33 7.18
C GLN A 21 3.79 7.57 6.18
N LEU A 22 5.12 7.63 6.33
CA LEU A 22 6.05 6.83 5.52
C LEU A 22 5.96 5.34 5.84
N ASP A 23 5.87 4.96 7.11
CA ASP A 23 5.70 3.57 7.53
C ASP A 23 4.39 2.99 7.00
N LYS A 24 3.31 3.79 7.05
CA LYS A 24 2.02 3.41 6.49
C LYS A 24 2.10 3.24 4.97
N ALA A 25 2.81 4.16 4.28
CA ALA A 25 2.99 4.07 2.85
C ALA A 25 3.80 2.83 2.45
N ALA A 26 4.81 2.45 3.24
CA ALA A 26 5.58 1.23 3.04
C ALA A 26 4.72 -0.02 3.24
N ALA A 27 3.86 -0.03 4.27
CA ALA A 27 2.92 -1.12 4.51
C ALA A 27 1.92 -1.28 3.34
N ASP A 28 1.29 -0.19 2.90
CA ASP A 28 0.37 -0.20 1.75
C ASP A 28 1.09 -0.58 0.44
N ALA A 29 2.35 -0.16 0.24
CA ALA A 29 3.14 -0.59 -0.91
C ALA A 29 3.42 -2.11 -0.88
N ASN A 30 3.71 -2.66 0.30
CA ASN A 30 3.92 -4.09 0.48
C ASN A 30 2.63 -4.90 0.23
N GLU A 31 1.49 -4.46 0.77
CA GLU A 31 0.18 -5.07 0.49
C GLU A 31 -0.17 -5.01 -1.01
N ALA A 32 0.14 -3.89 -1.67
CA ALA A 32 -0.04 -3.76 -3.12
C ALA A 32 0.78 -4.80 -3.89
N ALA A 33 2.02 -5.04 -3.48
CA ALA A 33 2.90 -6.04 -4.08
C ALA A 33 2.40 -7.47 -3.81
N GLN A 34 1.98 -7.77 -2.58
CA GLN A 34 1.40 -9.07 -2.23
C GLN A 34 0.16 -9.39 -3.07
N HIS A 35 -0.77 -8.45 -3.18
CA HIS A 35 -1.93 -8.62 -4.05
C HIS A 35 -1.57 -8.77 -5.52
N LYS A 36 -0.51 -8.12 -6.01
CA LYS A 36 -0.01 -8.35 -7.38
C LYS A 36 0.47 -9.80 -7.57
N VAL A 37 1.16 -10.37 -6.58
CA VAL A 37 1.60 -11.77 -6.60
C VAL A 37 0.40 -12.70 -6.58
N GLU A 38 -0.61 -12.43 -5.76
CA GLU A 38 -1.83 -13.24 -5.70
C GLU A 38 -2.67 -13.14 -6.97
N GLU A 39 -2.75 -11.96 -7.59
CA GLU A 39 -3.33 -11.76 -8.92
C GLU A 39 -2.66 -12.71 -9.93
N LYS A 40 -1.32 -12.69 -10.00
CA LYS A 40 -0.56 -13.54 -10.94
C LYS A 40 -0.73 -15.03 -10.65
N LYS A 41 -0.79 -15.40 -9.37
CA LYS A 41 -1.07 -16.79 -8.96
C LYS A 41 -2.47 -17.22 -9.39
N ALA A 42 -3.48 -16.38 -9.20
CA ALA A 42 -4.85 -16.65 -9.61
C ALA A 42 -5.00 -16.70 -11.14
N GLU A 43 -4.31 -15.83 -11.90
CA GLU A 43 -4.24 -15.90 -13.36
C GLU A 43 -3.64 -17.23 -13.84
N ASN A 44 -2.54 -17.66 -13.23
CA ASN A 44 -1.90 -18.94 -13.55
C ASN A 44 -2.83 -20.13 -13.23
N GLN A 45 -3.52 -20.10 -12.09
CA GLN A 45 -4.52 -21.12 -11.76
C GLN A 45 -5.70 -21.11 -12.74
N ALA A 46 -6.16 -19.94 -13.18
CA ALA A 46 -7.22 -19.82 -14.17
C ALA A 46 -6.82 -20.41 -15.53
N ALA A 47 -5.55 -20.26 -15.92
CA ALA A 47 -5.02 -20.85 -17.15
C ALA A 47 -5.00 -22.39 -17.11
N LYS A 48 -4.75 -22.97 -15.93
CA LYS A 48 -4.68 -24.42 -15.70
C LYS A 48 -6.03 -25.07 -15.36
N SER A 49 -7.10 -24.28 -15.22
CA SER A 49 -8.41 -24.75 -14.76
C SER A 49 -9.39 -25.00 -15.91
N GLY A 50 -10.33 -25.93 -15.68
CA GLY A 50 -11.53 -26.08 -16.50
C GLY A 50 -12.46 -24.85 -16.43
N PRO A 51 -13.57 -24.80 -17.21
CA PRO A 51 -14.37 -23.59 -17.43
C PRO A 51 -14.84 -22.89 -16.15
N VAL A 52 -15.36 -23.65 -15.19
CA VAL A 52 -15.85 -23.12 -13.90
C VAL A 52 -14.69 -22.59 -13.05
N GLY A 53 -13.62 -23.38 -12.91
CA GLY A 53 -12.42 -22.97 -12.17
C GLY A 53 -11.74 -21.74 -12.80
N LYS A 54 -11.74 -21.63 -14.13
CA LYS A 54 -11.25 -20.46 -14.86
C LYS A 54 -12.05 -19.21 -14.53
N ALA A 55 -13.37 -19.30 -14.46
CA ALA A 55 -14.22 -18.16 -14.08
C ALA A 55 -13.95 -17.71 -12.64
N VAL A 56 -13.92 -18.65 -11.69
CA VAL A 56 -13.66 -18.35 -10.27
C VAL A 56 -12.28 -17.73 -10.08
N ASN A 57 -11.24 -18.31 -10.68
CA ASN A 57 -9.88 -17.82 -10.54
C ASN A 57 -9.67 -16.47 -11.25
N LYS A 58 -10.35 -16.20 -12.37
CA LYS A 58 -10.36 -14.86 -12.97
C LYS A 58 -11.00 -13.81 -12.05
N THR A 59 -12.08 -14.17 -11.34
CA THR A 59 -12.70 -13.26 -10.37
C THR A 59 -11.75 -12.97 -9.20
N LYS A 60 -11.06 -13.99 -8.68
CA LYS A 60 -9.99 -13.80 -7.67
C LYS A 60 -8.88 -12.88 -8.19
N ALA A 61 -8.41 -13.11 -9.42
CA ALA A 61 -7.39 -12.26 -10.03
C ALA A 61 -7.86 -10.79 -10.13
N LYS A 62 -9.10 -10.56 -10.57
CA LYS A 62 -9.69 -9.21 -10.62
C LYS A 62 -9.77 -8.55 -9.24
N TYR A 63 -10.15 -9.30 -8.21
CA TYR A 63 -10.19 -8.80 -6.83
C TYR A 63 -8.80 -8.34 -6.38
N HIS A 64 -7.78 -9.20 -6.50
CA HIS A 64 -6.43 -8.86 -6.10
C HIS A 64 -5.83 -7.72 -6.94
N LYS A 65 -6.15 -7.65 -8.23
CA LYS A 65 -5.77 -6.52 -9.07
C LYS A 65 -6.33 -5.19 -8.55
N ALA A 66 -7.62 -5.16 -8.18
CA ALA A 66 -8.27 -3.97 -7.64
C ALA A 66 -7.65 -3.57 -6.29
N GLN A 67 -7.40 -4.53 -5.40
CA GLN A 67 -6.74 -4.26 -4.13
C GLN A 67 -5.30 -3.75 -4.32
N SER A 68 -4.54 -4.38 -5.20
CA SER A 68 -3.18 -3.92 -5.52
C SER A 68 -3.15 -2.45 -5.95
N GLN A 69 -4.09 -2.05 -6.81
CA GLN A 69 -4.22 -0.65 -7.26
C GLN A 69 -4.66 0.29 -6.13
N HIS A 70 -5.60 -0.16 -5.29
CA HIS A 70 -6.09 0.61 -4.15
C HIS A 70 -4.97 0.93 -3.15
N HIS A 71 -4.23 -0.10 -2.72
CA HIS A 71 -3.11 0.07 -1.80
C HIS A 71 -1.97 0.88 -2.41
N ALA A 72 -1.65 0.69 -3.70
CA ALA A 72 -0.67 1.53 -4.38
C ALA A 72 -1.09 3.03 -4.40
N LYS A 73 -2.38 3.32 -4.57
CA LYS A 73 -2.90 4.69 -4.53
C LYS A 73 -2.84 5.28 -3.12
N LYS A 74 -3.13 4.48 -2.09
CA LYS A 74 -2.98 4.92 -0.68
C LYS A 74 -1.53 5.22 -0.36
N ALA A 75 -0.60 4.30 -0.65
CA ALA A 75 0.83 4.52 -0.45
C ALA A 75 1.32 5.82 -1.09
N LYS A 76 0.91 6.08 -2.35
CA LYS A 76 1.23 7.35 -3.03
C LYS A 76 0.67 8.58 -2.31
N THR A 77 -0.55 8.49 -1.79
CA THR A 77 -1.21 9.58 -1.07
C THR A 77 -0.51 9.84 0.26
N GLU A 78 -0.08 8.79 0.95
CA GLU A 78 0.60 8.88 2.24
C GLU A 78 2.01 9.45 2.10
N VAL A 79 2.77 9.05 1.07
CA VAL A 79 4.04 9.70 0.73
C VAL A 79 3.83 11.18 0.43
N LYS A 80 2.78 11.53 -0.34
CA LYS A 80 2.48 12.94 -0.62
C LYS A 80 2.18 13.73 0.67
N ASN A 81 1.39 13.15 1.58
CA ASN A 81 1.05 13.79 2.86
C ASN A 81 2.25 13.87 3.82
N ALA A 82 3.21 12.96 3.72
CA ALA A 82 4.44 13.00 4.53
C ALA A 82 5.42 14.08 4.08
N VAL A 83 5.35 14.49 2.81
CA VAL A 83 6.27 15.47 2.19
C VAL A 83 5.66 16.88 2.10
N GLN A 84 4.32 17.00 2.08
CA GLN A 84 3.59 18.28 2.05
C GLN A 84 3.26 18.79 3.44
#